data_AF-M4E468-F1
#
_entry.id   AF-M4E468-F1
#
_cell.length_a   1.000
_cell.length_b   1.000
_cell.length_c   1.000
_cell.angle_alpha   90.00
_cell.angle_beta   90.00
_cell.angle_gamma   90.00
#
_symmetry.space_group_name_H-M   'P 1'
#
loop_
_entity.id
_entity.type
_entity.pdbx_description
1 polymer ?
#
loop_
_entity_poly.entity_id
_entity_poly.type
_entity_poly.pdbx_seq_one_letter_code
_entity_poly.pdbx_strand_id
1 'polypeptide(L)'
;MCLKHVVDHLGYGVKTGLPYVWRNERGDAVESVRKKWEGMKLMEKSVPFFESLKLPESAVTVEDCVVEVAKAVKEQLGSGDPAFTQAADATMVKWVQLWSEVNSSG
;
A
#
# COMPACT_ATOMS: atom_id res chain seq x y z
N MET A 1 0.76 0.54 4.76
CA MET A 1 2.17 0.10 4.63
C MET A 1 2.91 0.79 3.49
N CYS A 2 2.27 1.00 2.32
CA CYS A 2 2.90 1.67 1.16
C CYS A 2 3.52 3.04 1.50
N LEU A 3 2.74 3.96 2.09
CA LEU A 3 3.24 5.30 2.44
C LEU A 3 4.43 5.27 3.38
N LYS A 4 4.44 4.32 4.34
CA LYS A 4 5.57 4.15 5.25
C LYS A 4 6.86 3.82 4.51
N HIS A 5 6.80 2.96 3.50
CA HIS A 5 7.98 2.61 2.70
C HIS A 5 8.50 3.77 1.86
N VAL A 6 7.60 4.55 1.25
CA VAL A 6 7.98 5.75 0.49
C VAL A 6 8.65 6.78 1.41
N VAL A 7 8.04 7.05 2.55
CA VAL A 7 8.52 8.03 3.53
C VAL A 7 9.82 7.59 4.20
N ASP A 8 9.97 6.30 4.50
CA ASP A 8 11.23 5.75 5.04
C ASP A 8 12.35 5.80 3.98
N HIS A 9 12.06 5.47 2.72
CA HIS A 9 13.03 5.49 1.62
C HIS A 9 13.55 6.89 1.32
N LEU A 10 12.67 7.89 1.33
CA LEU A 10 13.01 9.30 1.10
C LEU A 10 13.55 10.00 2.36
N GLY A 11 13.61 9.31 3.51
CA GLY A 11 14.12 9.88 4.76
C GLY A 11 13.18 10.89 5.42
N TYR A 12 11.90 10.95 5.04
CA TYR A 12 10.88 11.84 5.62
C TYR A 12 10.24 11.28 6.91
N GLY A 13 10.55 10.04 7.28
CA GLY A 13 9.87 9.31 8.36
C GLY A 13 10.23 9.75 9.77
N VAL A 14 9.20 9.90 10.62
CA VAL A 14 9.31 10.05 12.08
C VAL A 14 8.62 8.86 12.74
N LYS A 15 9.31 8.16 13.67
CA LYS A 15 8.72 7.03 14.39
C LYS A 15 7.76 7.52 15.46
N THR A 16 6.45 7.37 15.25
CA THR A 16 5.41 7.80 16.20
C THR A 16 5.03 6.73 17.22
N GLY A 17 5.40 5.46 17.01
CA GLY A 17 5.09 4.35 17.92
C GLY A 17 3.61 3.94 17.99
N LEU A 18 2.73 4.58 17.22
CA LEU A 18 1.29 4.30 17.19
C LEU A 18 0.95 3.23 16.15
N PRO A 19 0.03 2.29 16.46
CA PRO A 19 -0.45 1.34 15.48
C PRO A 19 -1.19 2.05 14.34
N TYR A 20 -0.79 1.79 13.09
CA TYR A 20 -1.33 2.43 11.88
C TYR A 20 -2.78 2.03 11.53
N VAL A 21 -3.37 1.10 12.27
CA VAL A 21 -4.69 0.54 11.98
C VAL A 21 -5.56 0.68 13.21
N TRP A 22 -6.58 1.52 13.11
CA TRP A 22 -7.63 1.67 14.12
C TRP A 22 -8.95 1.18 13.51
N ARG A 23 -9.56 0.13 14.09
CA ARG A 23 -10.89 -0.34 13.68
C ARG A 23 -11.88 -0.15 14.81
N ASN A 24 -13.01 0.48 14.50
CA ASN A 24 -14.17 0.56 15.37
C ASN A 24 -15.31 -0.20 14.68
N GLU A 25 -15.43 -1.50 14.92
CA GLU A 25 -16.49 -2.32 14.33
C GLU A 25 -17.48 -2.75 15.41
N ARG A 26 -18.76 -2.35 15.26
CA ARG A 26 -19.92 -2.95 15.92
C ARG A 26 -20.85 -3.48 14.84
N GLY A 27 -21.08 -4.79 14.81
CA GLY A 27 -21.92 -5.49 13.84
C GLY A 27 -22.16 -6.93 14.27
N ASP A 28 -22.88 -7.70 13.44
CA ASP A 28 -23.17 -9.12 13.69
C ASP A 28 -21.89 -9.91 13.99
N ALA A 29 -21.92 -10.66 15.10
CA ALA A 29 -20.74 -11.36 15.63
C ALA A 29 -20.16 -12.35 14.62
N VAL A 30 -20.99 -13.09 13.87
CA VAL A 30 -20.55 -14.14 12.95
C VAL A 30 -19.91 -13.53 11.71
N GLU A 31 -20.54 -12.50 11.13
CA GLU A 31 -19.98 -11.80 9.99
C GLU A 31 -18.68 -11.07 10.34
N SER A 32 -18.58 -10.51 11.55
CA SER A 32 -17.36 -9.86 12.02
C SER A 32 -16.18 -10.84 12.13
N VAL A 33 -16.44 -12.08 12.59
CA VAL A 33 -15.42 -13.12 12.69
C VAL A 33 -14.97 -13.58 11.32
N ARG A 34 -15.90 -13.79 10.39
CA ARG A 34 -15.57 -14.17 8.99
C ARG A 34 -14.69 -13.12 8.32
N LYS A 35 -15.06 -11.84 8.40
CA LYS A 35 -14.27 -10.73 7.84
C LYS A 35 -12.88 -10.61 8.48
N LYS A 36 -12.77 -10.85 9.80
CA LYS A 36 -11.48 -10.88 10.49
C LYS A 36 -10.60 -12.03 10.00
N TRP A 37 -11.17 -13.22 9.78
CA TRP A 37 -10.44 -14.38 9.28
C TRP A 37 -9.93 -14.19 7.85
N GLU A 38 -10.76 -13.65 6.95
CA GLU A 38 -10.35 -13.30 5.60
C GLU A 38 -9.27 -12.21 5.60
N GLY A 39 -9.43 -11.18 6.42
CA GLY A 39 -8.41 -10.15 6.60
C GLY A 39 -7.09 -10.70 7.15
N MET A 40 -7.15 -11.65 8.09
CA MET A 40 -5.95 -12.32 8.63
C MET A 40 -5.20 -13.10 7.55
N LYS A 41 -5.90 -13.93 6.76
CA LYS A 41 -5.30 -14.66 5.62
C LYS A 41 -4.61 -13.74 4.62
N LEU A 42 -5.20 -12.58 4.37
CA LEU A 42 -4.60 -11.59 3.48
C LEU A 42 -3.35 -10.97 4.11
N MET A 43 -3.38 -10.67 5.41
CA MET A 43 -2.25 -10.12 6.17
C MET A 43 -1.07 -11.09 6.25
N GLU A 44 -1.29 -12.40 6.38
CA GLU A 44 -0.21 -13.41 6.40
C GLU A 44 0.70 -13.34 5.18
N LYS A 45 0.17 -12.96 4.01
CA LYS A 45 0.96 -12.75 2.79
C LYS A 45 1.43 -11.31 2.62
N SER A 46 0.58 -10.35 2.99
CA SER A 46 0.83 -8.94 2.73
C SER A 46 1.91 -8.37 3.65
N VAL A 47 1.92 -8.76 4.92
CA VAL A 47 2.89 -8.23 5.91
C VAL A 47 4.32 -8.63 5.55
N PRO A 48 4.66 -9.91 5.31
CA PRO A 48 6.02 -10.29 4.90
C PRO A 48 6.45 -9.63 3.59
N PHE A 49 5.53 -9.50 2.61
CA PHE A 49 5.80 -8.78 1.38
C PHE A 49 6.27 -7.35 1.67
N PHE A 50 5.48 -6.58 2.44
CA PHE A 50 5.82 -5.20 2.76
C PHE A 50 7.08 -5.13 3.64
N GLU A 51 7.32 -6.05 4.57
CA GLU A 51 8.57 -6.06 5.35
C GLU A 51 9.82 -6.29 4.49
N SER A 52 9.70 -7.04 3.39
CA SER A 52 10.80 -7.33 2.47
C SER A 52 10.99 -6.30 1.36
N LEU A 53 10.02 -5.39 1.18
CA LEU A 53 9.98 -4.46 0.05
C LEU A 53 11.13 -3.44 0.15
N LYS A 54 11.95 -3.38 -0.90
CA LYS A 54 13.02 -2.38 -1.05
C LYS A 54 12.82 -1.62 -2.35
N LEU A 55 12.80 -0.30 -2.25
CA LEU A 55 12.74 0.59 -3.42
C LEU A 55 14.14 0.82 -3.99
N PRO A 56 14.28 0.95 -5.31
CA PRO A 56 15.57 1.22 -5.93
C PRO A 56 16.05 2.63 -5.58
N GLU A 57 17.37 2.83 -5.45
CA GLU A 57 17.96 4.15 -5.15
C GLU A 57 17.68 5.21 -6.22
N SER A 58 17.27 4.79 -7.42
CA SER A 58 16.83 5.69 -8.49
C SER A 58 15.48 6.35 -8.23
N ALA A 59 14.66 5.82 -7.31
CA ALA A 59 13.35 6.37 -6.97
C ALA A 59 13.50 7.53 -5.97
N VAL A 60 13.86 8.70 -6.48
CA VAL A 60 14.17 9.89 -5.65
C VAL A 60 12.96 10.78 -5.39
N THR A 61 11.86 10.59 -6.12
CA THR A 61 10.59 11.32 -5.93
C THR A 61 9.52 10.44 -5.30
N VAL A 62 8.50 11.07 -4.71
CA VAL A 62 7.34 10.35 -4.13
C VAL A 62 6.60 9.60 -5.23
N GLU A 63 6.45 10.22 -6.40
CA GLU A 63 5.82 9.68 -7.59
C GLU A 63 6.53 8.40 -8.07
N ASP A 64 7.86 8.45 -8.22
CA ASP A 64 8.67 7.29 -8.62
C ASP A 64 8.53 6.15 -7.60
N CYS A 65 8.61 6.49 -6.31
CA CYS A 65 8.43 5.51 -5.25
C CYS A 65 7.06 4.84 -5.31
N VAL A 66 5.98 5.60 -5.53
CA VAL A 66 4.61 5.05 -5.60
C VAL A 66 4.45 4.14 -6.82
N VAL A 67 5.04 4.48 -7.96
CA VAL A 67 5.03 3.63 -9.16
C VAL A 67 5.78 2.32 -8.93
N GLU A 68 6.96 2.37 -8.30
CA GLU A 68 7.73 1.17 -7.97
C GLU A 68 7.01 0.26 -6.95
N VAL A 69 6.35 0.85 -5.93
CA VAL A 69 5.50 0.07 -5.02
C VAL A 69 4.32 -0.55 -5.78
N ALA A 70 3.67 0.18 -6.70
CA ALA A 70 2.55 -0.35 -7.48
C ALA A 70 2.98 -1.56 -8.32
N LYS A 71 4.13 -1.47 -8.98
CA LYS A 71 4.72 -2.58 -9.73
C LYS A 71 4.97 -3.79 -8.83
N ALA A 72 5.64 -3.59 -7.70
CA ALA A 72 5.93 -4.68 -6.76
C ALA A 72 4.66 -5.33 -6.20
N VAL A 73 3.63 -4.54 -5.87
CA VAL A 73 2.32 -5.05 -5.39
C VAL A 73 1.65 -5.89 -6.47
N LYS A 74 1.64 -5.43 -7.72
CA LYS A 74 1.06 -6.17 -8.83
C LYS A 74 1.77 -7.50 -9.08
N GLU A 75 3.10 -7.49 -9.11
CA GLU A 75 3.90 -8.69 -9.41
C GLU A 75 3.81 -9.73 -8.29
N GLN A 76 3.89 -9.31 -7.03
CA GLN A 76 4.01 -10.23 -5.90
C GLN A 76 2.68 -10.56 -5.22
N LEU A 77 1.70 -9.64 -5.24
CA LEU A 77 0.39 -9.86 -4.60
C LEU A 77 -0.75 -10.03 -5.61
N GLY A 78 -0.58 -9.57 -6.86
CA GLY A 78 -1.63 -9.63 -7.88
C GLY A 78 -2.06 -11.04 -8.29
N SER A 79 -1.20 -12.04 -8.12
CA SER A 79 -1.55 -13.46 -8.33
C SER A 79 -2.43 -14.04 -7.21
N GLY A 80 -2.40 -13.44 -6.03
CA GLY A 80 -3.16 -13.90 -4.86
C GLY A 80 -4.57 -13.36 -4.79
N ASP A 81 -4.76 -12.09 -5.17
CA ASP A 81 -6.07 -11.44 -5.21
C ASP A 81 -6.11 -10.37 -6.32
N PRO A 82 -7.06 -10.43 -7.27
CA PRO A 82 -7.23 -9.43 -8.32
C PRO A 82 -7.39 -7.99 -7.80
N ALA A 83 -7.86 -7.81 -6.57
CA ALA A 83 -7.96 -6.51 -5.93
C ALA A 83 -6.59 -5.81 -5.82
N PHE A 84 -5.49 -6.54 -5.66
CA PHE A 84 -4.14 -5.96 -5.64
C PHE A 84 -3.71 -5.46 -7.02
N THR A 85 -4.05 -6.21 -8.08
CA THR A 85 -3.81 -5.77 -9.46
C THR A 85 -4.59 -4.50 -9.77
N GLN A 86 -5.87 -4.45 -9.36
CA GLN A 86 -6.69 -3.24 -9.51
C GLN A 86 -6.15 -2.07 -8.68
N ALA A 87 -5.74 -2.31 -7.44
CA ALA A 87 -5.17 -1.28 -6.58
C ALA A 87 -3.90 -0.69 -7.19
N ALA A 88 -3.00 -1.53 -7.71
CA ALA A 88 -1.77 -1.10 -8.37
C ALA A 88 -2.04 -0.29 -9.64
N ASP A 89 -2.76 -0.86 -10.61
CA ASP A 89 -2.93 -0.26 -11.93
C ASP A 89 -3.93 0.89 -11.92
N ALA A 90 -5.13 0.66 -11.38
CA ALA A 90 -6.24 1.59 -11.51
C ALA A 90 -6.20 2.70 -10.46
N THR A 91 -5.60 2.45 -9.30
CA THR A 91 -5.61 3.42 -8.20
C THR A 91 -4.26 4.09 -8.05
N MET A 92 -3.19 3.35 -7.73
CA MET A 92 -1.90 3.94 -7.40
C MET A 92 -1.28 4.70 -8.57
N VAL A 93 -1.14 4.06 -9.73
CA VAL A 93 -0.56 4.69 -10.93
C VAL A 93 -1.44 5.85 -11.42
N LYS A 94 -2.76 5.66 -11.45
CA LYS A 94 -3.68 6.72 -11.91
C LYS A 94 -3.66 7.95 -11.00
N TRP A 95 -3.52 7.74 -9.68
CA TRP A 95 -3.44 8.85 -8.73
C TRP A 95 -2.18 9.68 -8.94
N VAL A 96 -1.04 9.05 -9.20
CA VAL A 96 0.22 9.76 -9.54
C VAL A 96 0.06 10.59 -10.82
N GLN A 97 -0.57 10.03 -11.84
CA GLN A 97 -0.83 10.77 -13.10
C GLN A 97 -1.69 12.01 -12.85
N LEU A 98 -2.82 11.86 -12.16
CA LEU A 98 -3.72 12.98 -11.84
C LEU A 98 -3.03 14.03 -10.97
N TRP A 99 -2.22 13.59 -10.00
CA TRP A 99 -1.46 14.49 -9.13
C TRP A 99 -0.45 15.33 -9.93
N SER A 100 0.25 14.69 -10.87
CA SER A 100 1.20 15.36 -11.77
C SER A 100 0.50 16.36 -12.70
N GLU A 101 -0.66 16.00 -13.26
CA GLU A 101 -1.47 16.89 -14.10
C GLU A 101 -1.89 18.17 -13.34
N VAL A 102 -2.34 18.02 -12.09
CA VAL A 102 -2.73 19.16 -11.23
C VAL A 102 -1.54 20.04 -10.88
N ASN A 103 -0.37 19.45 -10.57
CA ASN A 103 0.82 20.22 -10.21
C ASN A 103 1.53 20.86 -11.41
N SER A 104 1.30 20.36 -12.63
CA SER A 104 1.87 20.94 -13.86
C SER A 104 1.02 22.09 -14.42
N SER A 105 -0.19 22.30 -13.90
CA SER A 105 -1.12 23.34 -14.33
C SER A 105 -1.15 24.57 -13.41
N GLY A 106 -0.21 24.67 -12.46
CA GLY A 106 0.09 25.86 -11.66
C GLY A 106 1.50 26.37 -11.90
#